data_AF-A0A3E1EC70-F1
#
_entry.id   AF-A0A3E1EC70-F1
#
_cell.length_a   1.000
_cell.length_b   1.000
_cell.length_c   1.000
_cell.angle_alpha   90.00
_cell.angle_beta   90.00
_cell.angle_gamma   90.00
#
_symmetry.space_group_name_H-M   'P 1'
#
loop_
_entity.id
_entity.type
_entity.pdbx_description
1 polymer ?
#
loop_
_entity_poly.entity_id
_entity_poly.type
_entity_poly.pdbx_seq_one_letter_code
_entity_poly.pdbx_strand_id
1 'polypeptide(L)'
;MWISRRLVVPCLSLLAAPLPSPAESLFRNASWQYLYGPSAPAENWNTPGFPSTDWKSGNSPLGYGEPKLATKLSFGDNADQKPLTAWFRRDFQLRDLKPGERVYALLAMDDGAAIYLNGTEIARPNLPIGPLKPDTTALRSLADSNEGYYLRIPLPTTALKPGATNTLAVEVHQSDPASSDLFFDLSLTVLPPHADSVTLTDDAESVVRTFRESHRIDFDVPIPDGYIDGGRRMKLSKNGTASSGREIILVDRKADPVLNSYITWATNLAQSEPDARKRLQKLVAYVHDLNTPDSSDKWLAAYVDDVTEEFAGKPLMLGALLDHCESGVCRHRSLLLKILGDAASLPTALVRGNYHVPDSDPLSGAHAWNEVRLPDGPTLLVDVMHNGPEPKFIPTTDPSLAP
;
A
#
# COMPACT_ATOMS: atom_id res chain seq x y z
N MET A 1 -20.96 -46.52 -33.02
CA MET A 1 -21.07 -45.05 -32.96
C MET A 1 -21.60 -44.69 -31.57
N TRP A 2 -20.69 -44.53 -30.59
CA TRP A 2 -21.03 -44.23 -29.20
C TRP A 2 -20.55 -42.81 -28.90
N ILE A 3 -21.49 -41.89 -28.70
CA ILE A 3 -21.22 -40.49 -28.38
C ILE A 3 -21.09 -40.39 -26.85
N SER A 4 -19.87 -40.21 -26.33
CA SER A 4 -19.67 -39.90 -24.92
C SER A 4 -20.03 -38.43 -24.66
N ARG A 5 -21.11 -38.18 -23.92
CA ARG A 5 -21.40 -36.85 -23.36
C ARG A 5 -20.43 -36.60 -22.21
N ARG A 6 -19.46 -35.69 -22.41
CA ARG A 6 -18.68 -35.12 -21.31
C ARG A 6 -19.60 -34.17 -20.53
N LEU A 7 -19.87 -34.49 -19.27
CA LEU A 7 -20.41 -33.51 -18.33
C LEU A 7 -19.36 -32.41 -18.14
N VAL A 8 -19.68 -31.20 -18.59
CA VAL A 8 -18.96 -30.00 -18.20
C VAL A 8 -19.50 -29.63 -16.82
N VAL A 9 -18.75 -29.93 -15.77
CA VAL A 9 -18.98 -29.34 -14.45
C VAL A 9 -18.55 -27.88 -14.56
N PRO A 10 -19.43 -26.90 -14.34
CA PRO A 10 -19.02 -25.50 -14.36
C PRO A 10 -18.07 -25.29 -13.19
N CYS A 11 -16.86 -24.85 -13.50
CA CYS A 11 -15.92 -24.34 -12.51
C CYS A 11 -16.58 -23.12 -11.88
N LEU A 12 -17.14 -23.29 -10.68
CA LEU A 12 -17.51 -22.16 -9.83
C LEU A 12 -16.20 -21.44 -9.53
N SER A 13 -15.91 -20.38 -10.27
CA SER A 13 -14.93 -19.39 -9.88
C SER A 13 -15.40 -18.83 -8.54
N LEU A 14 -14.81 -19.30 -7.43
CA LEU A 14 -14.85 -18.54 -6.19
C LEU A 14 -14.20 -17.19 -6.54
N LEU A 15 -15.02 -16.16 -6.71
CA LEU A 15 -14.57 -14.79 -6.51
C LEU A 15 -13.96 -14.79 -5.11
N ALA A 16 -12.64 -14.69 -5.02
CA ALA A 16 -11.97 -14.47 -3.76
C ALA A 16 -12.62 -13.22 -3.14
N ALA A 17 -13.18 -13.36 -1.94
CA ALA A 17 -13.66 -12.20 -1.20
C ALA A 17 -12.50 -11.18 -1.13
N PRO A 18 -12.77 -9.87 -1.29
CA PRO A 18 -11.72 -8.87 -1.17
C PRO A 18 -10.98 -9.06 0.15
N LEU A 19 -9.65 -8.99 0.08
CA LEU A 19 -8.80 -9.18 1.24
C LEU A 19 -9.23 -8.20 2.34
N PRO A 20 -9.36 -8.64 3.60
CA PRO A 20 -9.66 -7.72 4.70
C PRO A 20 -8.54 -6.66 4.80
N SER A 21 -8.92 -5.39 4.70
CA SER A 21 -8.01 -4.24 4.81
C SER A 21 -8.41 -3.40 6.05
N PRO A 22 -7.44 -2.97 6.89
CA PRO A 22 -7.65 -2.05 8.03
C PRO A 22 -8.18 -0.70 7.61
N ALA A 23 -7.78 -0.29 6.40
CA ALA A 23 -8.11 0.95 5.78
C ALA A 23 -9.63 1.03 5.60
N GLU A 24 -10.28 1.86 6.42
CA GLU A 24 -11.64 2.25 6.14
C GLU A 24 -11.60 3.23 4.97
N SER A 25 -11.86 2.70 3.77
CA SER A 25 -12.09 3.53 2.59
C SER A 25 -13.34 4.37 2.80
N LEU A 26 -13.17 5.67 3.08
CA LEU A 26 -14.27 6.63 3.10
C LEU A 26 -14.86 6.79 1.71
N PHE A 27 -14.00 6.78 0.68
CA PHE A 27 -14.42 6.65 -0.70
C PHE A 27 -13.25 6.28 -1.64
N ARG A 28 -13.57 5.53 -2.71
CA ARG A 28 -12.72 5.19 -3.85
C ARG A 28 -13.59 5.12 -5.10
N ASN A 29 -13.06 5.47 -6.27
CA ASN A 29 -13.81 5.54 -7.54
C ASN A 29 -15.11 6.37 -7.39
N ALA A 30 -14.99 7.49 -6.68
CA ALA A 30 -16.12 8.24 -6.17
C ALA A 30 -16.60 9.29 -7.17
N SER A 31 -17.87 9.71 -7.06
CA SER A 31 -18.37 10.84 -7.83
C SER A 31 -17.84 12.16 -7.30
N TRP A 32 -17.25 12.96 -8.20
CA TRP A 32 -16.73 14.30 -7.94
C TRP A 32 -17.56 15.32 -8.70
N GLN A 33 -17.82 16.46 -8.07
CA GLN A 33 -18.27 17.63 -8.79
C GLN A 33 -17.05 18.26 -9.44
N TYR A 34 -17.14 18.61 -10.72
CA TYR A 34 -16.02 19.18 -11.45
C TYR A 34 -16.41 20.38 -12.32
N LEU A 35 -15.45 21.29 -12.47
CA LEU A 35 -15.46 22.40 -13.40
C LEU A 35 -14.20 22.33 -14.25
N TYR A 36 -14.37 22.39 -15.57
CA TYR A 36 -13.26 22.41 -16.51
C TYR A 36 -13.60 23.35 -17.66
N GLY A 37 -12.78 24.37 -17.86
CA GLY A 37 -13.02 25.46 -18.79
C GLY A 37 -12.07 26.64 -18.52
N PRO A 38 -12.15 27.73 -19.32
CA PRO A 38 -11.20 28.84 -19.25
C PRO A 38 -11.39 29.75 -18.02
N SER A 39 -12.52 29.64 -17.31
CA SER A 39 -12.87 30.53 -16.21
C SER A 39 -12.60 29.87 -14.85
N ALA A 40 -11.97 30.62 -13.95
CA ALA A 40 -11.82 30.21 -12.56
C ALA A 40 -13.20 30.05 -11.88
N PRO A 41 -13.34 29.15 -10.89
CA PRO A 41 -14.48 29.17 -10.00
C PRO A 41 -14.45 30.39 -9.07
N ALA A 42 -15.56 30.64 -8.36
CA ALA A 42 -15.62 31.67 -7.33
C ALA A 42 -14.59 31.41 -6.21
N GLU A 43 -14.05 32.46 -5.58
CA GLU A 43 -12.93 32.35 -4.62
C GLU A 43 -13.16 31.35 -3.46
N ASN A 44 -14.41 31.14 -3.05
CA ASN A 44 -14.78 30.24 -1.94
C ASN A 44 -15.20 28.83 -2.38
N TRP A 45 -14.94 28.42 -3.62
CA TRP A 45 -15.36 27.13 -4.20
C TRP A 45 -14.90 25.89 -3.41
N ASN A 46 -13.77 26.02 -2.72
CA ASN A 46 -13.11 24.99 -1.92
C ASN A 46 -13.63 24.90 -0.47
N THR A 47 -14.60 25.73 -0.09
CA THR A 47 -15.18 25.78 1.27
C THR A 47 -16.44 24.91 1.40
N PRO A 48 -16.75 24.42 2.62
CA PRO A 48 -17.99 23.71 2.88
C PRO A 48 -19.23 24.58 2.66
N GLY A 49 -20.27 24.01 2.06
CA GLY A 49 -21.53 24.71 1.77
C GLY A 49 -21.50 25.57 0.50
N PHE A 50 -20.41 25.56 -0.28
CA PHE A 50 -20.38 26.21 -1.58
C PHE A 50 -21.44 25.62 -2.53
N PRO A 51 -22.30 26.45 -3.15
CA PRO A 51 -23.33 25.98 -4.09
C PRO A 51 -22.71 25.72 -5.47
N SER A 52 -22.27 24.49 -5.72
CA SER A 52 -21.70 24.09 -7.02
C SER A 52 -22.76 23.60 -8.02
N THR A 53 -23.89 24.30 -8.13
CA THR A 53 -25.02 23.88 -8.98
C THR A 53 -24.67 23.88 -10.48
N ASP A 54 -23.72 24.70 -10.89
CA ASP A 54 -23.29 24.83 -12.28
C ASP A 54 -22.13 23.87 -12.63
N TRP A 55 -21.68 23.07 -11.66
CA TRP A 55 -20.62 22.09 -11.85
C TRP A 55 -21.20 20.78 -12.37
N LYS A 56 -20.45 20.11 -13.24
CA LYS A 56 -20.80 18.75 -13.68
C LYS A 56 -20.44 17.75 -12.59
N SER A 57 -20.88 16.50 -12.73
CA SER A 57 -20.50 15.42 -11.80
C SER A 57 -20.10 14.17 -12.58
N GLY A 58 -19.14 13.41 -12.05
CA GLY A 58 -18.65 12.18 -12.66
C GLY A 58 -17.75 11.38 -11.72
N ASN A 59 -17.67 10.07 -11.93
CA ASN A 59 -16.82 9.19 -11.14
C ASN A 59 -15.34 9.35 -11.53
N SER A 60 -14.45 9.30 -10.55
CA SER A 60 -13.01 9.19 -10.78
C SER A 60 -12.62 7.77 -11.24
N PRO A 61 -11.54 7.60 -12.05
CA PRO A 61 -10.67 8.66 -12.59
C PRO A 61 -11.34 9.60 -13.60
N LEU A 62 -11.04 10.90 -13.52
CA LEU A 62 -11.53 11.94 -14.43
C LEU A 62 -10.39 12.51 -15.27
N GLY A 63 -10.62 12.80 -16.55
CA GLY A 63 -9.54 13.26 -17.41
C GLY A 63 -9.80 13.26 -18.91
N TYR A 64 -8.74 13.33 -19.71
CA TYR A 64 -8.72 12.98 -21.14
C TYR A 64 -7.39 12.32 -21.50
N GLY A 65 -7.27 11.77 -22.72
CA GLY A 65 -6.05 11.10 -23.19
C GLY A 65 -5.86 9.66 -22.67
N GLU A 66 -6.40 9.33 -21.49
CA GLU A 66 -6.18 8.03 -20.84
C GLU A 66 -7.27 6.96 -21.10
N PRO A 67 -6.91 5.67 -21.28
CA PRO A 67 -7.89 4.59 -21.53
C PRO A 67 -8.69 4.19 -20.28
N LYS A 68 -8.16 4.40 -19.08
CA LYS A 68 -8.77 3.96 -17.80
C LYS A 68 -9.76 4.95 -17.19
N LEU A 69 -10.09 6.04 -17.89
CA LEU A 69 -10.95 7.10 -17.37
C LEU A 69 -12.41 6.65 -17.19
N ALA A 70 -12.94 6.86 -15.98
CA ALA A 70 -14.37 6.69 -15.71
C ALA A 70 -15.20 7.88 -16.21
N THR A 71 -14.64 9.11 -16.13
CA THR A 71 -15.27 10.32 -16.67
C THR A 71 -14.33 11.05 -17.61
N LYS A 72 -14.78 11.29 -18.85
CA LYS A 72 -14.02 12.06 -19.83
C LYS A 72 -14.38 13.54 -19.78
N LEU A 73 -13.37 14.39 -19.63
CA LEU A 73 -13.47 15.84 -19.74
C LEU A 73 -13.32 16.26 -21.20
N SER A 74 -14.10 17.25 -21.64
CA SER A 74 -13.96 17.85 -22.96
C SER A 74 -13.16 19.14 -22.85
N PHE A 75 -12.09 19.26 -23.64
CA PHE A 75 -11.24 20.44 -23.73
C PHE A 75 -11.66 21.41 -24.85
N GLY A 76 -12.80 21.17 -25.50
CA GLY A 76 -13.25 21.93 -26.67
C GLY A 76 -12.59 21.44 -27.96
N ASP A 77 -12.57 22.30 -28.98
CA ASP A 77 -12.21 21.91 -30.36
C ASP A 77 -10.73 22.16 -30.70
N ASN A 78 -9.97 22.85 -29.84
CA ASN A 78 -8.56 23.18 -30.08
C ASN A 78 -7.64 22.35 -29.18
N ALA A 79 -7.04 21.31 -29.75
CA ALA A 79 -6.13 20.42 -29.02
C ALA A 79 -4.79 21.09 -28.65
N ASP A 80 -4.43 22.20 -29.29
CA ASP A 80 -3.18 22.93 -29.02
C ASP A 80 -3.37 24.05 -27.97
N GLN A 81 -4.61 24.30 -27.51
CA GLN A 81 -4.95 25.37 -26.56
C GLN A 81 -6.06 24.94 -25.61
N LYS A 82 -5.79 23.91 -24.81
CA LYS A 82 -6.73 23.39 -23.79
C LYS A 82 -6.69 24.27 -22.53
N PRO A 83 -7.79 24.33 -21.74
CA PRO A 83 -7.73 24.91 -20.40
C PRO A 83 -6.68 24.20 -19.54
N LEU A 84 -5.81 24.96 -18.89
CA LEU A 84 -4.72 24.39 -18.08
C LEU A 84 -5.19 23.79 -16.76
N THR A 85 -6.32 24.25 -16.23
CA THR A 85 -6.76 23.90 -14.87
C THR A 85 -8.12 23.21 -14.88
N ALA A 86 -8.22 22.10 -14.14
CA ALA A 86 -9.47 21.45 -13.80
C ALA A 86 -9.69 21.50 -12.29
N TRP A 87 -10.91 21.85 -11.86
CA TRP A 87 -11.29 21.93 -10.45
C TRP A 87 -12.25 20.80 -10.09
N PHE A 88 -12.01 20.17 -8.95
CA PHE A 88 -12.76 19.04 -8.42
C PHE A 88 -13.14 19.30 -6.98
N ARG A 89 -14.36 18.96 -6.57
CA ARG A 89 -14.78 19.03 -5.17
C ARG A 89 -15.69 17.87 -4.79
N ARG A 90 -15.60 17.45 -3.54
CA ARG A 90 -16.42 16.41 -2.95
C ARG A 90 -16.64 16.67 -1.47
N ASP A 91 -17.91 16.63 -1.09
CA ASP A 91 -18.30 16.58 0.31
C ASP A 91 -18.27 15.12 0.81
N PHE A 92 -17.81 14.92 2.04
CA PHE A 92 -17.79 13.62 2.70
C PHE A 92 -18.16 13.73 4.17
N GLN A 93 -18.75 12.66 4.70
CA GLN A 93 -18.99 12.51 6.13
C GLN A 93 -17.80 11.82 6.76
N LEU A 94 -17.39 12.30 7.93
CA LEU A 94 -16.35 11.66 8.73
C LEU A 94 -16.93 11.32 10.10
N ARG A 95 -16.86 10.05 10.49
CA ARG A 95 -17.20 9.63 11.85
C ARG A 95 -16.19 10.17 12.86
N ASP A 96 -16.50 10.05 14.15
CA ASP A 96 -15.50 10.26 15.19
C ASP A 96 -14.31 9.32 14.99
N LEU A 97 -13.11 9.92 14.91
CA LEU A 97 -11.85 9.18 14.82
C LEU A 97 -11.48 8.63 16.20
N LYS A 98 -11.06 7.38 16.23
CA LYS A 98 -10.49 6.78 17.44
C LYS A 98 -9.10 7.38 17.70
N PRO A 99 -8.63 7.41 18.96
CA PRO A 99 -7.29 7.88 19.27
C PRO A 99 -6.23 7.23 18.37
N GLY A 100 -5.45 8.09 17.70
CA GLY A 100 -4.35 7.71 16.82
C GLY A 100 -4.73 7.35 15.38
N GLU A 101 -6.02 7.15 15.04
CA GLU A 101 -6.44 7.00 13.63
C GLU A 101 -6.05 8.23 12.81
N ARG A 102 -5.67 8.01 11.56
CA ARG A 102 -5.23 9.07 10.64
C ARG A 102 -6.00 8.99 9.33
N VAL A 103 -6.22 10.12 8.70
CA VAL A 103 -6.91 10.19 7.41
C VAL A 103 -5.91 10.59 6.34
N TYR A 104 -5.91 9.87 5.23
CA TYR A 104 -5.03 10.13 4.10
C TYR A 104 -5.84 10.23 2.81
N ALA A 105 -5.48 11.20 1.99
CA ALA A 105 -5.85 11.23 0.58
C ALA A 105 -4.76 10.53 -0.22
N LEU A 106 -5.15 9.61 -1.09
CA LEU A 106 -4.29 9.05 -2.12
C LEU A 106 -4.67 9.77 -3.42
N LEU A 107 -3.80 10.65 -3.91
CA LEU A 107 -4.00 11.45 -5.11
C LEU A 107 -3.11 10.94 -6.25
N ALA A 108 -3.71 10.57 -7.37
CA ALA A 108 -3.01 10.48 -8.65
C ALA A 108 -3.42 11.68 -9.51
N MET A 109 -2.45 12.40 -10.04
CA MET A 109 -2.67 13.60 -10.84
C MET A 109 -1.64 13.73 -11.95
N ASP A 110 -2.03 14.46 -12.98
CA ASP A 110 -1.18 14.94 -14.05
C ASP A 110 -1.59 16.40 -14.35
N ASP A 111 -0.73 17.42 -14.18
CA ASP A 111 0.71 17.37 -13.85
C ASP A 111 1.01 17.77 -12.40
N GLY A 112 0.28 18.77 -11.90
CA GLY A 112 0.44 19.33 -10.56
C GLY A 112 -0.90 19.60 -9.93
N ALA A 113 -0.96 19.63 -8.60
CA ALA A 113 -2.22 19.84 -7.90
C ALA A 113 -2.06 20.69 -6.65
N ALA A 114 -3.13 21.39 -6.28
CA ALA A 114 -3.33 21.93 -4.94
C ALA A 114 -4.58 21.31 -4.31
N ILE A 115 -4.45 20.82 -3.09
CA ILE A 115 -5.53 20.16 -2.35
C ILE A 115 -5.93 21.01 -1.17
N TYR A 116 -7.23 21.18 -1.01
CA TYR A 116 -7.86 21.96 0.02
C TYR A 116 -8.78 21.09 0.86
N LEU A 117 -8.64 21.20 2.18
CA LEU A 117 -9.57 20.64 3.14
C LEU A 117 -10.32 21.78 3.82
N ASN A 118 -11.64 21.80 3.67
CA ASN A 118 -12.51 22.81 4.26
C ASN A 118 -12.06 24.26 3.97
N GLY A 119 -11.56 24.52 2.76
CA GLY A 119 -11.05 25.82 2.32
C GLY A 119 -9.58 26.12 2.67
N THR A 120 -8.91 25.25 3.44
CA THR A 120 -7.49 25.39 3.77
C THR A 120 -6.64 24.51 2.87
N GLU A 121 -5.63 25.06 2.21
CA GLU A 121 -4.67 24.27 1.44
C GLU A 121 -3.84 23.37 2.35
N ILE A 122 -3.76 22.08 2.03
CA ILE A 122 -3.03 21.07 2.81
C ILE A 122 -1.86 20.45 2.06
N ALA A 123 -1.85 20.51 0.73
CA ALA A 123 -0.78 19.99 -0.09
C ALA A 123 -0.75 20.67 -1.46
N ARG A 124 0.47 20.78 -2.02
CA ARG A 124 0.74 21.43 -3.31
C ARG A 124 1.85 20.69 -4.08
N PRO A 125 1.64 19.44 -4.53
CA PRO A 125 2.60 18.77 -5.37
C PRO A 125 2.75 19.46 -6.73
N ASN A 126 4.00 19.70 -7.14
CA ASN A 126 4.38 20.13 -8.48
C ASN A 126 3.76 21.48 -8.97
N LEU A 127 3.46 22.41 -8.05
CA LEU A 127 3.00 23.77 -8.39
C LEU A 127 3.88 24.86 -7.76
N PRO A 128 3.96 26.06 -8.37
CA PRO A 128 4.72 27.17 -7.82
C PRO A 128 4.13 27.67 -6.50
N ILE A 129 4.97 28.28 -5.67
CA ILE A 129 4.52 28.98 -4.46
C ILE A 129 3.79 30.25 -4.86
N GLY A 130 2.69 30.56 -4.17
CA GLY A 130 1.94 31.80 -4.33
C GLY A 130 0.50 31.58 -4.82
N PRO A 131 -0.22 32.66 -5.14
CA PRO A 131 -1.60 32.58 -5.62
C PRO A 131 -1.70 31.76 -6.90
N LEU A 132 -2.62 30.81 -6.94
CA LEU A 132 -2.93 30.02 -8.13
C LEU A 132 -4.01 30.70 -8.96
N LYS A 133 -3.87 30.61 -10.28
CA LYS A 133 -4.78 31.14 -11.29
C LYS A 133 -5.09 30.05 -12.32
N PRO A 134 -6.16 30.17 -13.12
CA PRO A 134 -6.49 29.21 -14.18
C PRO A 134 -5.37 28.94 -15.20
N ASP A 135 -4.47 29.90 -15.38
CA ASP A 135 -3.33 29.87 -16.31
C ASP A 135 -2.01 29.54 -15.62
N THR A 136 -2.03 29.22 -14.31
CA THR A 136 -0.83 28.75 -13.63
C THR A 136 -0.45 27.37 -14.14
N THR A 137 0.80 27.20 -14.55
CA THR A 137 1.32 25.91 -15.01
C THR A 137 1.89 25.11 -13.85
N ALA A 138 1.87 23.78 -13.98
CA ALA A 138 2.73 22.92 -13.17
C ALA A 138 4.22 23.25 -13.39
N LEU A 139 5.08 22.93 -12.42
CA LEU A 139 6.51 23.26 -12.47
C LEU A 139 7.27 22.40 -13.50
N ARG A 140 6.82 21.18 -13.73
CA ARG A 140 7.32 20.24 -14.75
C ARG A 140 6.19 19.34 -15.21
N SER A 141 6.33 18.79 -16.42
CA SER A 141 5.52 17.65 -16.87
C SER A 141 5.90 16.41 -16.06
N LEU A 142 4.89 15.66 -15.62
CA LEU A 142 4.99 14.26 -15.24
C LEU A 142 4.88 13.43 -16.52
N ALA A 143 5.55 12.28 -16.54
CA ALA A 143 5.56 11.37 -17.68
C ALA A 143 5.74 9.93 -17.20
N ASP A 144 5.23 8.98 -17.98
CA ASP A 144 5.48 7.54 -17.89
C ASP A 144 5.23 6.96 -16.48
N SER A 145 6.29 6.64 -15.73
CA SER A 145 6.20 5.92 -14.45
C SER A 145 5.61 6.74 -13.30
N ASN A 146 5.47 8.06 -13.46
CA ASN A 146 4.86 8.93 -12.47
C ASN A 146 3.34 9.13 -12.71
N GLU A 147 2.85 8.86 -13.92
CA GLU A 147 1.44 8.96 -14.32
C GLU A 147 0.71 7.70 -13.87
N GLY A 148 0.09 7.76 -12.69
CA GLY A 148 -0.52 6.61 -12.02
C GLY A 148 0.04 6.33 -10.62
N TYR A 149 1.07 7.08 -10.22
CA TYR A 149 1.54 7.12 -8.85
C TYR A 149 0.53 7.84 -7.96
N TYR A 150 0.14 7.21 -6.85
CA TYR A 150 -0.71 7.84 -5.84
C TYR A 150 0.15 8.51 -4.76
N LEU A 151 0.20 9.84 -4.79
CA LEU A 151 0.73 10.63 -3.68
C LEU A 151 -0.14 10.45 -2.44
N ARG A 152 0.47 10.03 -1.35
CA ARG A 152 -0.20 9.96 -0.05
C ARG A 152 -0.08 11.29 0.70
N ILE A 153 -1.22 11.86 1.03
CA ILE A 153 -1.30 13.19 1.63
C ILE A 153 -2.07 13.10 2.95
N PRO A 154 -1.39 13.32 4.11
CA PRO A 154 -2.07 13.32 5.40
C PRO A 154 -3.02 14.50 5.51
N LEU A 155 -4.27 14.22 5.89
CA LEU A 155 -5.22 15.27 6.25
C LEU A 155 -4.95 15.69 7.70
N PRO A 156 -4.74 16.99 7.98
CA PRO A 156 -4.58 17.48 9.34
C PRO A 156 -5.85 17.19 10.15
N THR A 157 -5.75 16.38 11.20
CA THR A 157 -6.89 16.03 12.05
C THR A 157 -7.52 17.25 12.73
N THR A 158 -6.75 18.33 12.93
CA THR A 158 -7.23 19.61 13.43
C THR A 158 -8.09 20.40 12.45
N ALA A 159 -8.00 20.09 11.15
CA ALA A 159 -8.81 20.72 10.09
C ALA A 159 -10.04 19.87 9.71
N LEU A 160 -10.09 18.61 10.16
CA LEU A 160 -11.23 17.72 10.01
C LEU A 160 -12.32 18.06 11.04
N LYS A 161 -13.57 17.89 10.65
CA LYS A 161 -14.76 18.07 11.49
C LYS A 161 -15.47 16.72 11.65
N PRO A 162 -15.09 15.90 12.64
CA PRO A 162 -15.78 14.64 12.92
C PRO A 162 -17.26 14.87 13.26
N GLY A 163 -18.12 13.92 12.86
CA GLY A 163 -19.56 14.01 13.03
C GLY A 163 -20.25 15.03 12.12
N ALA A 164 -19.52 15.64 11.18
CA ALA A 164 -20.03 16.67 10.28
C ALA A 164 -19.52 16.49 8.84
N THR A 165 -20.13 17.25 7.92
CA THR A 165 -19.69 17.35 6.53
C THR A 165 -18.34 18.05 6.43
N ASN A 166 -17.40 17.42 5.75
CA ASN A 166 -16.13 18.01 5.33
C ASN A 166 -16.13 18.12 3.80
N THR A 167 -15.35 19.06 3.26
CA THR A 167 -15.16 19.24 1.82
C THR A 167 -13.70 19.03 1.49
N LEU A 168 -13.43 18.12 0.56
CA LEU A 168 -12.14 18.02 -0.11
C LEU A 168 -12.27 18.65 -1.50
N ALA A 169 -11.34 19.53 -1.84
CA ALA A 169 -11.31 20.25 -3.09
C ALA A 169 -9.90 20.16 -3.68
N VAL A 170 -9.80 20.03 -5.00
CA VAL A 170 -8.54 19.87 -5.72
C VAL A 170 -8.57 20.70 -6.99
N GLU A 171 -7.52 21.44 -7.27
CA GLU A 171 -7.26 21.97 -8.61
C GLU A 171 -6.04 21.27 -9.19
N VAL A 172 -6.19 20.76 -10.41
CA VAL A 172 -5.14 20.08 -11.18
C VAL A 172 -4.74 20.98 -12.33
N HIS A 173 -3.45 21.24 -12.44
CA HIS A 173 -2.84 22.12 -13.42
C HIS A 173 -1.93 21.32 -14.34
N GLN A 174 -2.07 21.54 -15.63
CA GLN A 174 -1.18 21.02 -16.67
C GLN A 174 0.07 21.92 -16.80
N SER A 175 1.18 21.34 -17.22
CA SER A 175 2.42 22.07 -17.51
C SER A 175 2.41 22.70 -18.91
N ASP A 176 1.63 22.14 -19.84
CA ASP A 176 1.52 22.58 -21.24
C ASP A 176 0.05 22.57 -21.72
N PRO A 177 -0.47 23.67 -22.32
CA PRO A 177 -1.83 23.69 -22.88
C PRO A 177 -2.06 22.75 -24.06
N ALA A 178 -1.00 22.21 -24.67
CA ALA A 178 -1.05 21.21 -25.74
C ALA A 178 -0.85 19.76 -25.23
N SER A 179 -0.82 19.55 -23.90
CA SER A 179 -0.67 18.22 -23.30
C SER A 179 -1.65 17.20 -23.88
N SER A 180 -1.21 15.96 -24.08
CA SER A 180 -2.03 14.87 -24.62
C SER A 180 -3.19 14.48 -23.71
N ASP A 181 -3.00 14.66 -22.41
CA ASP A 181 -3.78 14.07 -21.34
C ASP A 181 -3.95 15.01 -20.14
N LEU A 182 -4.85 14.58 -19.27
CA LEU A 182 -5.06 15.13 -17.94
C LEU A 182 -5.63 13.98 -17.13
N PHE A 183 -5.09 13.77 -15.93
CA PHE A 183 -5.56 12.72 -15.05
C PHE A 183 -5.84 13.25 -13.64
N PHE A 184 -6.95 12.81 -13.07
CA PHE A 184 -7.28 13.00 -11.66
C PHE A 184 -7.98 11.77 -11.11
N ASP A 185 -7.38 11.15 -10.10
CA ASP A 185 -8.07 10.22 -9.21
C ASP A 185 -7.68 10.51 -7.76
N LEU A 186 -8.66 10.41 -6.86
CA LEU A 186 -8.42 10.56 -5.44
C LEU A 186 -9.32 9.61 -4.64
N SER A 187 -8.68 8.83 -3.78
CA SER A 187 -9.36 8.06 -2.73
C SER A 187 -9.03 8.61 -1.35
N LEU A 188 -9.97 8.47 -0.42
CA LEU A 188 -9.80 8.91 0.96
C LEU A 188 -9.98 7.72 1.89
N THR A 189 -9.01 7.55 2.78
CA THR A 189 -8.95 6.39 3.66
C THR A 189 -8.61 6.78 5.09
N VAL A 190 -9.19 6.07 6.05
CA VAL A 190 -8.81 6.13 7.46
C VAL A 190 -7.92 4.94 7.74
N LEU A 191 -6.70 5.23 8.18
CA LEU A 191 -5.73 4.23 8.57
C LEU A 191 -5.72 4.09 10.11
N PRO A 192 -5.49 2.86 10.60
CA PRO A 192 -5.46 2.58 12.03
C PRO A 192 -4.34 3.37 12.73
N PRO A 193 -4.40 3.50 14.06
CA PRO A 193 -3.32 4.11 14.81
C PRO A 193 -1.97 3.45 14.56
N HIS A 194 -0.94 4.28 14.39
CA HIS A 194 0.43 3.86 14.58
C HIS A 194 0.82 4.09 16.02
N ALA A 195 1.61 3.18 16.57
CA ALA A 195 2.13 3.39 17.91
C ALA A 195 3.03 4.63 17.92
N ASP A 196 2.92 5.50 18.92
CA ASP A 196 3.87 6.62 19.06
C ASP A 196 5.20 6.15 19.68
N SER A 197 5.19 4.96 20.30
CA SER A 197 6.38 4.31 20.87
C SER A 197 6.17 2.81 20.95
N VAL A 198 7.26 2.04 20.90
CA VAL A 198 7.21 0.60 21.18
C VAL A 198 7.81 0.33 22.55
N THR A 199 7.08 -0.42 23.36
CA THR A 199 7.62 -1.05 24.56
C THR A 199 7.81 -2.53 24.25
N LEU A 200 9.05 -2.98 24.20
CA LEU A 200 9.35 -4.40 24.10
C LEU A 200 8.86 -5.11 25.36
N THR A 201 8.16 -6.24 25.16
CA THR A 201 8.01 -7.24 26.22
C THR A 201 9.33 -7.99 26.39
N ASP A 202 9.59 -8.60 27.54
CA ASP A 202 10.83 -9.38 27.76
C ASP A 202 11.00 -10.49 26.71
N ASP A 203 9.90 -11.15 26.34
CA ASP A 203 9.85 -12.18 25.30
C ASP A 203 10.20 -11.59 23.92
N ALA A 204 9.61 -10.44 23.56
CA ALA A 204 9.92 -9.76 22.31
C ALA A 204 11.36 -9.28 22.25
N GLU A 205 11.89 -8.75 23.35
CA GLU A 205 13.28 -8.30 23.42
C GLU A 205 14.26 -9.45 23.15
N SER A 206 14.02 -10.62 23.74
CA SER A 206 14.84 -11.81 23.52
C SER A 206 14.84 -12.25 22.05
N VAL A 207 13.67 -12.31 21.41
CA VAL A 207 13.54 -12.69 19.99
C VAL A 207 14.16 -11.65 19.07
N VAL A 208 13.96 -10.35 19.33
CA VAL A 208 14.56 -9.25 18.57
C VAL A 208 16.09 -9.30 18.66
N ARG A 209 16.65 -9.50 19.85
CA ARG A 209 18.10 -9.62 20.05
C ARG A 209 18.66 -10.85 19.32
N THR A 210 17.99 -11.99 19.45
CA THR A 210 18.36 -13.22 18.75
C THR A 210 18.41 -12.99 17.25
N PHE A 211 17.34 -12.48 16.63
CA PHE A 211 17.32 -12.23 15.19
C PHE A 211 18.38 -11.22 14.74
N ARG A 212 18.71 -10.26 15.61
CA ARG A 212 19.74 -9.28 15.32
C ARG A 212 21.14 -9.88 15.25
N GLU A 213 21.44 -10.80 16.15
CA GLU A 213 22.75 -11.43 16.31
C GLU A 213 22.94 -12.63 15.37
N SER A 214 21.94 -13.51 15.28
CA SER A 214 22.02 -14.76 14.51
C SER A 214 21.55 -14.61 13.07
N HIS A 215 20.85 -13.52 12.75
CA HIS A 215 20.13 -13.35 11.47
C HIS A 215 19.06 -14.42 11.18
N ARG A 216 18.63 -15.15 12.22
CA ARG A 216 17.65 -16.23 12.12
C ARG A 216 16.70 -16.27 13.32
N ILE A 217 15.41 -16.42 13.06
CA ILE A 217 14.42 -16.91 14.02
C ILE A 217 14.03 -18.31 13.55
N ASP A 218 14.27 -19.30 14.42
CA ASP A 218 14.13 -20.70 14.03
C ASP A 218 12.67 -21.16 14.01
N PHE A 219 12.45 -22.36 13.47
CA PHE A 219 11.10 -22.92 13.22
C PHE A 219 10.19 -22.88 14.45
N ASP A 220 10.72 -23.25 15.61
CA ASP A 220 9.95 -23.44 16.85
C ASP A 220 9.83 -22.16 17.70
N VAL A 221 10.36 -21.02 17.20
CA VAL A 221 10.29 -19.74 17.88
C VAL A 221 9.19 -18.89 17.25
N PRO A 222 8.03 -18.68 17.92
CA PRO A 222 6.99 -17.82 17.40
C PRO A 222 7.41 -16.34 17.50
N ILE A 223 6.83 -15.49 16.65
CA ILE A 223 7.00 -14.03 16.77
C ILE A 223 6.04 -13.50 17.85
N PRO A 224 6.55 -13.03 19.01
CA PRO A 224 5.70 -12.55 20.10
C PRO A 224 5.09 -11.17 19.82
N ASP A 225 4.04 -10.81 20.56
CA ASP A 225 3.54 -9.43 20.58
C ASP A 225 4.58 -8.51 21.23
N GLY A 226 4.74 -7.32 20.66
CA GLY A 226 5.82 -6.38 20.97
C GLY A 226 7.07 -6.58 20.12
N TYR A 227 7.15 -7.61 19.26
CA TYR A 227 8.29 -7.80 18.36
C TYR A 227 8.45 -6.61 17.39
N ILE A 228 9.70 -6.20 17.16
CA ILE A 228 10.03 -5.14 16.22
C ILE A 228 11.13 -5.50 15.23
N ASP A 229 11.02 -4.95 14.02
CA ASP A 229 12.09 -5.00 13.03
C ASP A 229 12.19 -3.69 12.25
N GLY A 230 13.27 -2.94 12.48
CA GLY A 230 13.64 -1.74 11.73
C GLY A 230 14.69 -2.01 10.64
N GLY A 231 14.95 -3.27 10.30
CA GLY A 231 15.95 -3.68 9.32
C GLY A 231 17.38 -3.80 9.89
N ARG A 232 18.34 -4.12 9.01
CA ARG A 232 19.73 -4.46 9.39
C ARG A 232 20.46 -3.35 10.17
N ARG A 233 20.10 -2.07 9.92
CA ARG A 233 20.71 -0.90 10.57
C ARG A 233 19.95 -0.41 11.81
N MET A 234 18.87 -1.09 12.22
CA MET A 234 18.14 -0.74 13.44
C MET A 234 19.09 -0.78 14.64
N LYS A 235 19.05 0.26 15.46
CA LYS A 235 19.71 0.31 16.78
C LYS A 235 18.66 0.05 17.85
N LEU A 236 19.08 -0.59 18.94
CA LEU A 236 18.25 -0.88 20.10
C LEU A 236 19.05 -0.44 21.32
N SER A 237 18.49 0.47 22.10
CA SER A 237 19.10 0.95 23.34
C SER A 237 18.98 -0.10 24.46
N LYS A 238 19.62 0.16 25.60
CA LYS A 238 19.52 -0.71 26.78
C LYS A 238 18.12 -0.74 27.40
N ASN A 239 17.31 0.29 27.19
CA ASN A 239 15.93 0.40 27.66
C ASN A 239 14.90 -0.04 26.61
N GLY A 240 15.30 -0.78 25.57
CA GLY A 240 14.39 -1.34 24.57
C GLY A 240 13.86 -0.36 23.52
N THR A 241 14.38 0.88 23.47
CA THR A 241 14.00 1.87 22.45
C THR A 241 14.73 1.60 21.14
N ALA A 242 13.97 1.45 20.06
CA ALA A 242 14.53 1.26 18.73
C ALA A 242 14.63 2.56 17.93
N SER A 243 15.66 2.64 17.07
CA SER A 243 15.80 3.70 16.08
C SER A 243 16.26 3.11 14.75
N SER A 244 15.68 3.55 13.64
CA SER A 244 16.09 3.15 12.30
C SER A 244 15.95 4.33 11.33
N GLY A 245 16.67 4.27 10.21
CA GLY A 245 16.48 5.20 9.08
C GLY A 245 15.31 4.81 8.18
N ARG A 246 14.50 3.85 8.60
CA ARG A 246 13.30 3.35 7.93
C ARG A 246 12.21 3.07 8.97
N GLU A 247 11.05 2.61 8.53
CA GLU A 247 9.97 2.15 9.39
C GLU A 247 10.39 0.99 10.30
N ILE A 248 9.93 1.05 11.55
CA ILE A 248 10.08 -0.01 12.55
C ILE A 248 8.81 -0.84 12.51
N ILE A 249 8.85 -2.03 11.89
CA ILE A 249 7.70 -2.91 11.85
C ILE A 249 7.39 -3.35 13.28
N LEU A 250 6.14 -3.26 13.72
CA LEU A 250 5.67 -3.72 15.03
C LEU A 250 4.63 -4.82 14.85
N VAL A 251 4.84 -5.93 15.56
CA VAL A 251 3.86 -7.00 15.69
C VAL A 251 3.15 -6.84 17.04
N ASP A 252 1.88 -6.45 17.01
CA ASP A 252 1.02 -6.41 18.20
C ASP A 252 -0.38 -6.87 17.81
N ARG A 253 -0.67 -8.16 18.03
CA ARG A 253 -1.98 -8.73 17.66
C ARG A 253 -3.13 -8.14 18.47
N LYS A 254 -2.90 -7.52 19.63
CA LYS A 254 -3.99 -6.88 20.39
C LYS A 254 -4.39 -5.56 19.76
N ALA A 255 -3.41 -4.82 19.24
CA ALA A 255 -3.61 -3.52 18.60
C ALA A 255 -3.80 -3.61 17.07
N ASP A 256 -3.53 -4.76 16.46
CA ASP A 256 -3.57 -4.98 15.01
C ASP A 256 -4.68 -5.97 14.61
N PRO A 257 -5.94 -5.51 14.46
CA PRO A 257 -7.06 -6.36 14.05
C PRO A 257 -6.88 -6.96 12.65
N VAL A 258 -5.95 -6.45 11.87
CA VAL A 258 -5.77 -6.84 10.47
C VAL A 258 -4.77 -7.95 10.34
N LEU A 259 -3.66 -7.85 11.05
CA LEU A 259 -2.78 -8.99 11.23
C LEU A 259 -3.59 -10.19 11.75
N ASN A 260 -4.54 -9.98 12.66
CA ASN A 260 -5.46 -11.04 13.10
C ASN A 260 -6.35 -11.60 11.98
N SER A 261 -6.81 -10.76 11.05
CA SER A 261 -7.62 -11.23 9.91
C SER A 261 -6.78 -12.13 8.98
N TYR A 262 -5.52 -11.78 8.74
CA TYR A 262 -4.58 -12.60 7.98
C TYR A 262 -4.24 -13.91 8.70
N ILE A 263 -4.00 -13.86 10.02
CA ILE A 263 -3.76 -15.05 10.85
C ILE A 263 -4.99 -15.98 10.85
N THR A 264 -6.19 -15.42 10.93
CA THR A 264 -7.45 -16.18 10.87
C THR A 264 -7.58 -16.90 9.53
N TRP A 265 -7.29 -16.20 8.42
CA TRP A 265 -7.26 -16.81 7.10
C TRP A 265 -6.27 -17.98 7.03
N ALA A 266 -5.04 -17.80 7.52
CA ALA A 266 -4.01 -18.84 7.53
C ALA A 266 -4.39 -20.05 8.41
N THR A 267 -5.03 -19.80 9.55
CA THR A 267 -5.57 -20.84 10.45
C THR A 267 -6.66 -21.66 9.75
N ASN A 268 -7.57 -21.00 9.03
CA ASN A 268 -8.62 -21.67 8.25
C ASN A 268 -8.03 -22.44 7.07
N LEU A 269 -6.96 -21.93 6.46
CA LEU A 269 -6.22 -22.63 5.42
C LEU A 269 -5.63 -23.95 5.95
N ALA A 270 -5.10 -23.97 7.18
CA ALA A 270 -4.59 -25.20 7.79
C ALA A 270 -5.64 -26.30 7.92
N GLN A 271 -6.89 -25.91 8.20
CA GLN A 271 -8.02 -26.83 8.36
C GLN A 271 -8.56 -27.32 7.01
N SER A 272 -8.59 -26.44 6.00
CA SER A 272 -9.21 -26.71 4.70
C SER A 272 -8.29 -27.36 3.67
N GLU A 273 -6.97 -27.21 3.81
CA GLU A 273 -5.97 -27.77 2.89
C GLU A 273 -5.00 -28.70 3.66
N PRO A 274 -5.25 -30.02 3.72
CA PRO A 274 -4.41 -30.95 4.47
C PRO A 274 -3.03 -31.20 3.82
N ASP A 275 -2.89 -30.94 2.52
CA ASP A 275 -1.62 -31.08 1.81
C ASP A 275 -0.71 -29.90 2.14
N ALA A 276 0.38 -30.16 2.88
CA ALA A 276 1.30 -29.12 3.34
C ALA A 276 1.96 -28.34 2.20
N ARG A 277 2.22 -28.97 1.04
CA ARG A 277 2.84 -28.29 -0.11
C ARG A 277 1.84 -27.37 -0.79
N LYS A 278 0.59 -27.81 -1.00
CA LYS A 278 -0.48 -26.95 -1.54
C LYS A 278 -0.81 -25.81 -0.60
N ARG A 279 -0.79 -26.08 0.72
CA ARG A 279 -0.96 -25.06 1.75
C ARG A 279 0.11 -23.99 1.65
N LEU A 280 1.38 -24.40 1.53
CA LEU A 280 2.50 -23.48 1.35
C LEU A 280 2.36 -22.65 0.06
N GLN A 281 1.95 -23.25 -1.06
CA GLN A 281 1.70 -22.52 -2.32
C GLN A 281 0.64 -21.42 -2.15
N LYS A 282 -0.51 -21.76 -1.55
CA LYS A 282 -1.60 -20.80 -1.30
C LYS A 282 -1.16 -19.68 -0.36
N LEU A 283 -0.38 -20.02 0.67
CA LEU A 283 0.15 -19.05 1.64
C LEU A 283 1.11 -18.06 0.98
N VAL A 284 2.00 -18.54 0.12
CA VAL A 284 2.95 -17.67 -0.60
C VAL A 284 2.24 -16.76 -1.59
N ALA A 285 1.28 -17.29 -2.37
CA ALA A 285 0.47 -16.48 -3.27
C ALA A 285 -0.28 -15.39 -2.49
N TYR A 286 -0.88 -15.73 -1.35
CA TYR A 286 -1.57 -14.77 -0.50
C TYR A 286 -0.66 -13.64 0.01
N VAL A 287 0.52 -13.97 0.53
CA VAL A 287 1.51 -12.95 0.97
C VAL A 287 2.00 -12.13 -0.23
N HIS A 288 2.19 -12.76 -1.39
CA HIS A 288 2.59 -12.07 -2.61
C HIS A 288 1.55 -11.01 -3.02
N ASP A 289 0.28 -11.41 -3.13
CA ASP A 289 -0.82 -10.57 -3.61
C ASP A 289 -1.10 -9.41 -2.63
N LEU A 290 -1.06 -9.68 -1.31
CA LEU A 290 -1.18 -8.64 -0.28
C LEU A 290 -0.10 -7.55 -0.38
N ASN A 291 1.04 -7.87 -0.99
CA ASN A 291 2.18 -6.97 -1.12
C ASN A 291 2.41 -6.55 -2.58
N THR A 292 1.50 -6.85 -3.52
CA THR A 292 1.67 -6.58 -4.97
C THR A 292 0.31 -6.39 -5.69
N PRO A 293 -0.45 -5.32 -5.39
CA PRO A 293 -1.83 -5.15 -5.83
C PRO A 293 -2.00 -4.78 -7.32
N ASP A 294 -0.95 -4.38 -8.04
CA ASP A 294 -1.00 -4.15 -9.50
C ASP A 294 0.08 -4.96 -10.25
N SER A 295 -0.34 -5.56 -11.37
CA SER A 295 0.15 -6.84 -11.89
C SER A 295 1.44 -6.84 -12.72
N SER A 296 2.42 -5.97 -12.47
CA SER A 296 3.74 -6.15 -13.13
C SER A 296 4.97 -5.60 -12.43
N ASP A 297 4.90 -4.55 -11.62
CA ASP A 297 6.10 -3.98 -11.02
C ASP A 297 6.20 -4.25 -9.52
N LYS A 298 6.96 -5.30 -9.17
CA LYS A 298 7.33 -5.60 -7.78
C LYS A 298 8.34 -4.58 -7.23
N TRP A 299 8.91 -3.75 -8.09
CA TRP A 299 9.92 -2.75 -7.79
C TRP A 299 9.35 -1.34 -7.83
N LEU A 300 8.20 -1.13 -7.20
CA LEU A 300 7.66 0.19 -6.86
C LEU A 300 8.56 0.87 -5.81
N ALA A 301 9.83 1.11 -6.17
CA ALA A 301 10.87 1.65 -5.29
C ALA A 301 10.45 2.98 -4.66
N ALA A 302 9.73 3.82 -5.41
CA ALA A 302 9.19 5.08 -4.93
C ALA A 302 8.21 4.93 -3.75
N TYR A 303 7.33 3.92 -3.75
CA TYR A 303 6.40 3.68 -2.64
C TYR A 303 7.12 3.21 -1.37
N VAL A 304 8.12 2.36 -1.55
CA VAL A 304 8.98 1.86 -0.47
C VAL A 304 9.82 3.00 0.10
N ASP A 305 10.30 3.91 -0.74
CA ASP A 305 11.08 5.09 -0.34
C ASP A 305 10.20 6.10 0.42
N ASP A 306 8.99 6.38 -0.04
CA ASP A 306 8.04 7.28 0.64
C ASP A 306 7.64 6.77 2.03
N VAL A 307 7.35 5.48 2.17
CA VAL A 307 7.10 4.88 3.51
C VAL A 307 8.37 4.95 4.36
N THR A 308 9.53 4.71 3.75
CA THR A 308 10.81 4.78 4.45
C THR A 308 11.07 6.18 4.99
N GLU A 309 10.80 7.22 4.21
CA GLU A 309 10.96 8.62 4.59
C GLU A 309 9.91 9.05 5.64
N GLU A 310 8.63 8.76 5.40
CA GLU A 310 7.54 9.20 6.28
C GLU A 310 7.61 8.52 7.65
N PHE A 311 7.96 7.24 7.67
CA PHE A 311 8.01 6.41 8.88
C PHE A 311 9.43 6.14 9.38
N ALA A 312 10.45 6.87 8.92
CA ALA A 312 11.81 6.76 9.44
C ALA A 312 11.83 6.83 10.98
N GLY A 313 12.19 5.72 11.62
CA GLY A 313 12.28 5.60 13.07
C GLY A 313 10.93 5.56 13.81
N LYS A 314 9.81 5.53 13.09
CA LYS A 314 8.46 5.41 13.66
C LYS A 314 7.97 3.97 13.56
N PRO A 315 7.23 3.48 14.56
CA PRO A 315 6.70 2.13 14.48
C PRO A 315 5.44 2.08 13.62
N LEU A 316 5.32 1.00 12.86
CA LEU A 316 4.23 0.74 11.92
C LEU A 316 3.76 -0.70 12.12
N MET A 317 2.48 -0.87 12.45
CA MET A 317 1.88 -2.21 12.66
C MET A 317 2.03 -3.04 11.40
N LEU A 318 2.42 -4.32 11.52
CA LEU A 318 2.66 -5.18 10.36
C LEU A 318 1.42 -5.37 9.48
N GLY A 319 0.23 -5.48 10.07
CA GLY A 319 -1.02 -5.56 9.30
C GLY A 319 -1.36 -4.25 8.60
N ALA A 320 -1.10 -3.11 9.26
CA ALA A 320 -1.32 -1.79 8.66
C ALA A 320 -0.30 -1.48 7.55
N LEU A 321 0.96 -1.90 7.72
CA LEU A 321 2.07 -1.65 6.80
C LEU A 321 1.68 -1.91 5.33
N LEU A 322 0.89 -2.95 5.06
CA LEU A 322 0.48 -3.31 3.70
C LEU A 322 -0.49 -2.31 3.07
N ASP A 323 -1.41 -1.75 3.87
CA ASP A 323 -2.24 -0.62 3.45
C ASP A 323 -1.43 0.66 3.25
N HIS A 324 -0.29 0.78 3.94
CA HIS A 324 0.58 1.95 3.85
C HIS A 324 1.54 1.89 2.67
N CYS A 325 2.00 0.70 2.25
CA CYS A 325 3.09 0.59 1.31
C CYS A 325 2.67 0.44 -0.15
N GLU A 326 1.43 0.05 -0.45
CA GLU A 326 0.99 -0.45 -1.78
C GLU A 326 1.85 -1.62 -2.31
N SER A 327 3.16 -1.72 -2.04
CA SER A 327 4.03 -2.86 -2.27
C SER A 327 5.01 -3.06 -1.10
N GLY A 328 5.17 -4.30 -0.64
CA GLY A 328 6.10 -4.63 0.44
C GLY A 328 7.47 -5.11 -0.05
N VAL A 329 8.52 -4.87 0.75
CA VAL A 329 9.88 -5.41 0.51
C VAL A 329 10.07 -6.79 1.15
N CYS A 330 11.23 -7.40 0.90
CA CYS A 330 11.58 -8.73 1.42
C CYS A 330 11.26 -8.90 2.91
N ARG A 331 11.73 -8.01 3.80
CA ARG A 331 11.46 -8.12 5.26
C ARG A 331 9.98 -8.11 5.63
N HIS A 332 9.15 -7.36 4.89
CA HIS A 332 7.70 -7.29 5.13
C HIS A 332 7.07 -8.65 4.83
N ARG A 333 7.38 -9.17 3.63
CA ARG A 333 6.88 -10.44 3.13
C ARG A 333 7.38 -11.61 4.00
N SER A 334 8.66 -11.61 4.38
CA SER A 334 9.22 -12.72 5.15
C SER A 334 8.71 -12.79 6.58
N LEU A 335 8.56 -11.63 7.23
CA LEU A 335 8.00 -11.57 8.59
C LEU A 335 6.52 -11.98 8.59
N LEU A 336 5.74 -11.52 7.61
CA LEU A 336 4.36 -11.94 7.45
C LEU A 336 4.27 -13.44 7.18
N LEU A 337 5.07 -13.98 6.26
CA LEU A 337 5.08 -15.41 5.96
C LEU A 337 5.50 -16.26 7.17
N LYS A 338 6.43 -15.80 8.02
CA LYS A 338 6.76 -16.48 9.28
C LYS A 338 5.51 -16.59 10.18
N ILE A 339 4.82 -15.48 10.42
CA ILE A 339 3.63 -15.46 11.29
C ILE A 339 2.50 -16.31 10.72
N LEU A 340 2.22 -16.17 9.42
CA LEU A 340 1.13 -16.91 8.79
C LEU A 340 1.48 -18.39 8.58
N GLY A 341 2.75 -18.72 8.36
CA GLY A 341 3.24 -20.10 8.27
C GLY A 341 3.02 -20.86 9.57
N ASP A 342 3.41 -20.26 10.70
CA ASP A 342 3.16 -20.83 12.03
C ASP A 342 1.65 -21.03 12.27
N ALA A 343 0.82 -20.05 11.92
CA ALA A 343 -0.65 -20.14 12.01
C ALA A 343 -1.25 -21.19 11.06
N ALA A 344 -0.60 -21.44 9.92
CA ALA A 344 -0.97 -22.45 8.95
C ALA A 344 -0.45 -23.87 9.31
N SER A 345 0.11 -24.06 10.51
CA SER A 345 0.78 -25.29 10.95
C SER A 345 1.90 -25.74 10.01
N LEU A 346 2.65 -24.78 9.47
CA LEU A 346 3.85 -25.00 8.66
C LEU A 346 5.04 -24.43 9.44
N PRO A 347 5.92 -25.26 10.03
CA PRO A 347 7.09 -24.78 10.73
C PRO A 347 7.94 -23.91 9.79
N THR A 348 8.00 -22.62 10.10
CA THR A 348 8.60 -21.61 9.23
C THR A 348 9.71 -20.90 9.99
N ALA A 349 10.89 -20.78 9.42
CA ALA A 349 11.96 -19.92 9.96
C ALA A 349 11.94 -18.56 9.26
N LEU A 350 12.39 -17.52 9.96
CA LEU A 350 12.68 -16.20 9.37
C LEU A 350 14.19 -16.06 9.26
N VAL A 351 14.69 -15.79 8.06
CA VAL A 351 16.12 -15.67 7.79
C VAL A 351 16.41 -14.37 7.07
N ARG A 352 17.55 -13.73 7.41
CA ARG A 352 18.10 -12.61 6.65
C ARG A 352 19.57 -12.85 6.37
N GLY A 353 20.08 -12.30 5.28
CA GLY A 353 21.46 -12.52 4.89
C GLY A 353 21.75 -12.05 3.49
N ASN A 354 22.81 -12.59 2.90
CA ASN A 354 23.13 -12.38 1.50
C ASN A 354 22.73 -13.66 0.77
N TYR A 355 21.73 -13.59 -0.10
CA TYR A 355 21.22 -14.72 -0.86
C TYR A 355 21.02 -14.27 -2.30
N HIS A 356 21.61 -14.99 -3.26
CA HIS A 356 21.54 -14.66 -4.67
C HIS A 356 20.61 -15.66 -5.37
N VAL A 357 19.53 -15.15 -5.97
CA VAL A 357 18.75 -15.93 -6.93
C VAL A 357 19.46 -15.79 -8.28
N PRO A 358 19.71 -16.89 -9.03
CA PRO A 358 20.18 -16.78 -10.41
C PRO A 358 19.28 -15.81 -11.20
N ASP A 359 19.89 -14.89 -11.95
CA ASP A 359 19.23 -13.81 -12.73
C ASP A 359 18.67 -12.62 -11.91
N SER A 360 19.01 -12.48 -10.62
CA SER A 360 18.73 -11.27 -9.81
C SER A 360 19.87 -10.26 -9.80
N ASP A 361 19.59 -8.97 -9.53
CA ASP A 361 20.61 -7.90 -9.50
C ASP A 361 21.74 -8.24 -8.49
N PRO A 362 23.01 -8.34 -8.94
CA PRO A 362 24.16 -8.66 -8.10
C PRO A 362 24.46 -7.62 -7.00
N LEU A 363 23.84 -6.43 -7.02
CA LEU A 363 23.99 -5.38 -6.00
C LEU A 363 23.08 -5.56 -4.77
N SER A 364 22.15 -6.53 -4.77
CA SER A 364 21.12 -6.74 -3.73
C SER A 364 21.59 -7.49 -2.47
N GLY A 365 22.79 -7.19 -1.97
CA GLY A 365 23.47 -8.00 -0.96
C GLY A 365 22.77 -8.19 0.39
N ALA A 366 21.61 -7.60 0.69
CA ALA A 366 20.87 -7.86 1.92
C ALA A 366 19.42 -8.23 1.62
N HIS A 367 19.05 -9.48 1.93
CA HIS A 367 17.75 -10.05 1.65
C HIS A 367 17.15 -10.74 2.87
N ALA A 368 15.84 -10.94 2.86
CA ALA A 368 15.11 -11.73 3.85
C ALA A 368 14.24 -12.77 3.14
N TRP A 369 14.21 -13.98 3.68
CA TRP A 369 13.45 -15.11 3.15
C TRP A 369 12.97 -16.01 4.28
N ASN A 370 12.24 -17.05 3.94
CA ASN A 370 11.80 -18.06 4.88
C ASN A 370 12.35 -19.43 4.51
N GLU A 371 12.53 -20.28 5.51
CA GLU A 371 12.69 -21.72 5.30
C GLU A 371 11.45 -22.41 5.87
N VAL A 372 10.85 -23.33 5.13
CA VAL A 372 9.64 -24.03 5.55
C VAL A 372 9.89 -25.52 5.57
N ARG A 373 9.63 -26.16 6.70
CA ARG A 373 9.72 -27.62 6.86
C ARG A 373 8.39 -28.25 6.48
N LEU A 374 8.39 -29.07 5.43
CA LEU A 374 7.23 -29.90 5.12
C LEU A 374 7.22 -31.16 6.01
N PRO A 375 6.04 -31.67 6.43
CA PRO A 375 5.93 -32.99 7.04
C PRO A 375 6.54 -34.05 6.11
N ASP A 376 7.50 -34.82 6.63
CA ASP A 376 8.20 -35.91 5.93
C ASP A 376 8.92 -35.51 4.62
N GLY A 377 9.25 -34.23 4.45
CA GLY A 377 9.88 -33.68 3.25
C GLY A 377 11.14 -32.83 3.52
N PRO A 378 11.79 -32.31 2.46
CA PRO A 378 12.93 -31.42 2.61
C PRO A 378 12.50 -30.08 3.23
N THR A 379 13.44 -29.40 3.87
CA THR A 379 13.27 -27.99 4.21
C THR A 379 13.45 -27.15 2.95
N LEU A 380 12.46 -26.32 2.64
CA LEU A 380 12.39 -25.51 1.42
C LEU A 380 12.73 -24.07 1.73
N LEU A 381 13.61 -23.46 0.93
CA LEU A 381 13.78 -22.02 0.85
C LEU A 381 12.59 -21.43 0.10
N VAL A 382 11.99 -20.40 0.70
CA VAL A 382 10.81 -19.69 0.20
C VAL A 382 11.10 -18.20 0.15
N ASP A 383 11.20 -17.68 -1.07
CA ASP A 383 11.42 -16.26 -1.35
C ASP A 383 10.21 -15.68 -2.08
N VAL A 384 9.35 -15.00 -1.32
CA VAL A 384 8.10 -14.40 -1.84
C VAL A 384 8.38 -13.18 -2.73
N MET A 385 9.50 -12.49 -2.50
CA MET A 385 9.85 -11.27 -3.24
C MET A 385 10.22 -11.63 -4.69
N HIS A 386 11.17 -12.56 -4.86
CA HIS A 386 11.71 -12.86 -6.18
C HIS A 386 10.89 -13.87 -6.97
N ASN A 387 10.20 -14.81 -6.33
CA ASN A 387 9.56 -15.92 -7.05
C ASN A 387 8.09 -15.68 -7.47
N GLY A 388 7.48 -14.55 -7.10
CA GLY A 388 6.09 -14.24 -7.51
C GLY A 388 5.03 -15.20 -6.96
N PRO A 389 3.82 -15.25 -7.56
CA PRO A 389 2.70 -16.04 -7.05
C PRO A 389 2.88 -17.55 -7.30
N GLU A 390 3.76 -17.94 -8.23
CA GLU A 390 4.15 -19.33 -8.49
C GLU A 390 5.56 -19.61 -7.93
N PRO A 391 5.70 -19.86 -6.62
CA PRO A 391 7.01 -19.95 -5.99
C PRO A 391 7.83 -21.14 -6.47
N LYS A 392 9.08 -20.86 -6.84
CA LYS A 392 10.13 -21.87 -6.89
C LYS A 392 10.52 -22.25 -5.46
N PHE A 393 10.21 -23.48 -5.06
CA PHE A 393 10.67 -24.03 -3.79
C PHE A 393 11.99 -24.75 -3.98
N ILE A 394 13.05 -24.19 -3.42
CA ILE A 394 14.40 -24.73 -3.56
C ILE A 394 14.74 -25.50 -2.27
N PRO A 395 15.15 -26.78 -2.33
CA PRO A 395 15.65 -27.47 -1.15
C PRO A 395 16.83 -26.71 -0.53
N THR A 396 16.84 -26.53 0.78
CA THR A 396 17.98 -25.88 1.48
C THR A 396 19.30 -26.63 1.35
N THR A 397 19.26 -27.90 0.94
CA THR A 397 20.43 -28.73 0.63
C THR A 397 20.91 -28.58 -0.82
N ASP A 398 20.28 -27.72 -1.62
CA ASP A 398 20.66 -27.51 -3.02
C ASP A 398 22.04 -26.82 -3.09
N PRO A 399 23.02 -27.42 -3.79
CA PRO A 399 24.38 -26.88 -3.87
C PRO A 399 24.46 -25.52 -4.59
N SER A 400 23.44 -25.12 -5.35
CA SER A 400 23.36 -23.79 -5.97
C SER A 400 23.12 -22.66 -4.98
N LEU A 401 22.74 -22.96 -3.73
CA LEU A 401 22.52 -21.99 -2.65
C LEU A 401 23.77 -21.74 -1.78
N ALA A 402 24.93 -22.27 -2.17
CA ALA A 402 26.17 -22.04 -1.43
C ALA A 402 26.51 -20.54 -1.40
N PRO A 403 26.96 -20.02 -0.24
CA PRO A 403 27.11 -18.58 0.03
C PRO A 403 28.06 -17.83 -0.89
#